data_AF-A0A0F8Y0P4-F1
#
_entry.id   AF-A0A0F8Y0P4-F1
#
_cell.length_a   1.000
_cell.length_b   1.000
_cell.length_c   1.000
_cell.angle_alpha   90.00
_cell.angle_beta   90.00
_cell.angle_gamma   90.00
#
_symmetry.space_group_name_H-M   'P 1'
#
loop_
_entity.id
_entity.type
_entity.pdbx_description
1 polymer ?
#
loop_
_entity_poly.entity_id
_entity_poly.type
_entity_poly.pdbx_seq_one_letter_code
_entity_poly.pdbx_strand_id
1 'polypeptide(L)'
;KLTEYNSKYEDKNVYAEDAFARYLSGMLYEVDAPGDLQNLDSAYIDYYKAYQAYNTYAEHYGTPLPRVFVEDLLRIAEATDRLGEVSSLASGRQWVKHSDAKRMGRIVLVYFAGKAPVKDTPGKVDDQDLESMSRAEHDAYLLAKMKKEVIGPLEAKLGKAVTDQNQTNMAAEVARKRLARGVKLNHPEAIALITDVVVEGARDGRSVADMMQAGAHVITRDDCMEGVSEMIPEVQVEATFPDGTKLVTVHNPIR
;
A
#
# COMPACT_ATOMS: atom_id res chain seq x y z
N LYS A 1 -14.61 10.36 6.18
CA LYS A 1 -14.94 9.31 5.19
C LYS A 1 -15.54 8.05 5.84
N LEU A 2 -14.87 7.32 6.76
CA LEU A 2 -15.50 6.17 7.45
C LEU A 2 -16.78 6.53 8.23
N THR A 3 -16.76 7.65 8.95
CA THR A 3 -17.92 8.17 9.70
C THR A 3 -19.14 8.48 8.81
N GLU A 4 -18.90 8.76 7.52
CA GLU A 4 -19.90 9.09 6.51
C GLU A 4 -20.55 7.83 5.90
N TYR A 5 -19.84 6.69 5.95
CA TYR A 5 -20.39 5.38 5.59
C TYR A 5 -21.23 4.78 6.73
N ASN A 6 -21.00 5.20 7.98
CA ASN A 6 -21.71 4.68 9.16
C ASN A 6 -23.21 5.02 9.17
N SER A 7 -23.64 6.08 8.48
CA SER A 7 -25.06 6.46 8.44
C SER A 7 -25.91 5.60 7.49
N LYS A 8 -25.30 4.62 6.81
CA LYS A 8 -25.96 3.79 5.77
C LYS A 8 -26.23 2.35 6.20
N TYR A 9 -25.90 1.95 7.43
CA TYR A 9 -26.13 0.60 7.96
C TYR A 9 -27.09 0.66 9.15
N GLU A 10 -28.12 -0.20 9.16
CA GLU A 10 -29.13 -0.26 10.23
C GLU A 10 -28.56 -0.78 11.56
N ASP A 11 -27.53 -1.64 11.49
CA ASP A 11 -26.75 -2.10 12.64
C ASP A 11 -25.53 -1.18 12.87
N LYS A 12 -25.16 -0.95 14.14
CA LYS A 12 -23.98 -0.16 14.53
C LYS A 12 -22.74 -0.66 13.78
N ASN A 13 -22.22 0.15 12.86
CA ASN A 13 -21.00 -0.18 12.16
C ASN A 13 -19.84 -0.31 13.17
N VAL A 14 -19.39 -1.55 13.35
CA VAL A 14 -18.30 -1.94 14.25
C VAL A 14 -16.94 -1.49 13.70
N TYR A 15 -16.85 -1.26 12.39
CA TYR A 15 -15.66 -0.78 11.70
C TYR A 15 -15.57 0.76 11.73
N ALA A 16 -15.59 1.33 12.94
CA ALA A 16 -15.52 2.78 13.15
C ALA A 16 -14.07 3.32 13.12
N GLU A 17 -13.11 2.51 13.60
CA GLU A 17 -11.68 2.80 13.58
C GLU A 17 -10.90 1.59 13.04
N ASP A 18 -9.89 1.84 12.20
CA ASP A 18 -9.03 0.80 11.62
C ASP A 18 -7.88 0.47 12.59
N ALA A 19 -7.96 -0.73 13.19
CA ALA A 19 -6.99 -1.18 14.19
C ALA A 19 -5.55 -1.27 13.65
N PHE A 20 -5.40 -1.67 12.39
CA PHE A 20 -4.08 -1.80 11.76
C PHE A 20 -3.49 -0.43 11.41
N ALA A 21 -4.31 0.47 10.86
CA ALA A 21 -3.86 1.83 10.54
C ALA A 21 -3.44 2.59 11.81
N ARG A 22 -4.18 2.42 12.92
CA ARG A 22 -3.81 2.95 14.24
C ARG A 22 -2.48 2.37 14.73
N TYR A 23 -2.31 1.06 14.63
CA TYR A 23 -1.05 0.41 15.01
C TYR A 23 0.14 0.95 14.18
N LEU A 24 -0.01 1.06 12.87
CA LEU A 24 1.02 1.61 11.99
C LEU A 24 1.36 3.07 12.36
N SER A 25 0.35 3.88 12.67
CA SER A 25 0.54 5.27 13.12
C SER A 25 1.33 5.33 14.44
N GLY A 26 0.99 4.46 15.41
CA GLY A 26 1.72 4.33 16.66
C GLY A 26 3.21 3.97 16.45
N MET A 27 3.51 3.05 15.53
CA MET A 27 4.90 2.72 15.18
C MET A 27 5.65 3.93 14.61
N LEU A 28 5.00 4.72 13.75
CA LEU A 28 5.64 5.88 13.11
C LEU A 28 5.97 6.97 14.14
N TYR A 29 5.03 7.28 15.04
CA TYR A 29 5.27 8.22 16.14
C TYR A 29 6.37 7.74 17.09
N GLU A 30 6.46 6.42 17.34
CA GLU A 30 7.55 5.87 18.14
C GLU A 30 8.92 6.05 17.47
N VAL A 31 9.01 5.85 16.14
CA VAL A 31 10.26 5.99 15.38
C VAL A 31 10.70 7.45 15.32
N ASP A 32 9.77 8.38 15.18
CA ASP A 32 10.02 9.82 15.07
C ASP A 32 10.20 10.53 16.43
N ALA A 33 10.49 9.79 17.50
CA ALA A 33 10.70 10.32 18.85
C ALA A 33 12.17 10.32 19.29
N PRO A 34 13.09 11.12 18.69
CA PRO A 34 14.46 11.25 19.16
C PRO A 34 14.55 12.17 20.41
N GLY A 35 13.78 11.85 21.46
CA GLY A 35 13.84 12.50 22.77
C GLY A 35 12.65 13.39 23.14
N ASP A 36 11.63 13.50 22.29
CA ASP A 36 10.40 14.23 22.59
C ASP A 36 9.34 13.32 23.22
N LEU A 37 8.96 13.63 24.47
CA LEU A 37 7.90 12.93 25.20
C LEU A 37 6.54 13.07 24.49
N GLN A 38 6.30 14.15 23.74
CA GLN A 38 5.03 14.37 23.04
C GLN A 38 4.77 13.31 21.95
N ASN A 39 5.81 12.86 21.26
CA ASN A 39 5.67 11.81 20.24
C ASN A 39 5.42 10.44 20.86
N LEU A 40 5.94 10.18 22.08
CA LEU A 40 5.64 8.94 22.81
C LEU A 40 4.21 8.91 23.34
N ASP A 41 3.67 10.06 23.76
CA ASP A 41 2.26 10.18 24.11
C ASP A 41 1.34 9.92 22.92
N SER A 42 1.65 10.51 21.76
CA SER A 42 0.93 10.24 20.50
C SER A 42 1.02 8.78 20.09
N ALA A 43 2.21 8.18 20.19
CA ALA A 43 2.41 6.75 19.95
C ALA A 43 1.50 5.92 20.88
N TYR A 44 1.52 6.19 22.19
CA TYR A 44 0.68 5.49 23.16
C TYR A 44 -0.80 5.61 22.81
N ILE A 45 -1.28 6.81 22.48
CA ILE A 45 -2.69 7.04 22.13
C ILE A 45 -3.10 6.19 20.93
N ASP A 46 -2.29 6.14 19.88
CA ASP A 46 -2.61 5.33 18.69
C ASP A 46 -2.47 3.83 18.96
N TYR A 47 -1.47 3.40 19.74
CA TYR A 47 -1.37 2.02 20.22
C TYR A 47 -2.59 1.62 21.06
N TYR A 48 -3.03 2.46 21.99
CA TYR A 48 -4.17 2.16 22.86
C TYR A 48 -5.49 2.12 22.08
N LYS A 49 -5.70 3.02 21.12
CA LYS A 49 -6.85 2.97 20.21
C LYS A 49 -6.84 1.72 19.33
N ALA A 50 -5.67 1.33 18.82
CA ALA A 50 -5.52 0.05 18.10
C ALA A 50 -5.89 -1.14 18.99
N TYR A 51 -5.49 -1.13 20.26
CA TYR A 51 -5.86 -2.18 21.23
C TYR A 51 -7.38 -2.26 21.44
N GLN A 52 -8.03 -1.12 21.64
CA GLN A 52 -9.49 -1.06 21.75
C GLN A 52 -10.16 -1.60 20.48
N ALA A 53 -9.72 -1.16 19.30
CA ALA A 53 -10.27 -1.59 18.03
C ALA A 53 -10.05 -3.10 17.79
N TYR A 54 -8.88 -3.65 18.12
CA TYR A 54 -8.63 -5.09 18.02
C TYR A 54 -9.47 -5.93 19.00
N ASN A 55 -9.73 -5.45 20.22
CA ASN A 55 -10.64 -6.16 21.13
C ASN A 55 -12.05 -6.21 20.56
N THR A 56 -12.54 -5.09 20.03
CA THR A 56 -13.82 -5.05 19.30
C THR A 56 -13.79 -6.00 18.10
N TYR A 57 -12.70 -6.06 17.33
CA TYR A 57 -12.59 -6.96 16.18
C TYR A 57 -12.51 -8.44 16.59
N ALA A 58 -11.91 -8.76 17.73
CA ALA A 58 -11.87 -10.12 18.25
C ALA A 58 -13.29 -10.62 18.59
N GLU A 59 -14.10 -9.76 19.20
CA GLU A 59 -15.50 -10.07 19.53
C GLU A 59 -16.38 -10.26 18.28
N HIS A 60 -16.21 -9.40 17.27
CA HIS A 60 -17.12 -9.35 16.12
C HIS A 60 -16.63 -10.14 14.89
N TYR A 61 -15.32 -10.23 14.68
CA TYR A 61 -14.70 -10.82 13.48
C TYR A 61 -13.76 -11.97 13.80
N GLY A 62 -13.59 -12.35 15.07
CA GLY A 62 -12.66 -13.40 15.49
C GLY A 62 -11.20 -13.09 15.14
N THR A 63 -10.85 -11.81 14.94
CA THR A 63 -9.49 -11.39 14.61
C THR A 63 -8.73 -11.12 15.91
N PRO A 64 -7.80 -12.01 16.33
CA PRO A 64 -7.13 -11.86 17.61
C PRO A 64 -6.10 -10.73 17.57
N LEU A 65 -5.80 -10.19 18.75
CA LEU A 65 -4.75 -9.20 18.94
C LEU A 65 -3.38 -9.78 18.53
N PRO A 66 -2.63 -9.15 17.60
CA PRO A 66 -1.33 -9.65 17.18
C PRO A 66 -0.34 -9.69 18.35
N ARG A 67 0.47 -10.75 18.45
CA ARG A 67 1.43 -10.88 19.55
C ARG A 67 2.43 -9.72 19.61
N VAL A 68 3.03 -9.39 18.45
CA VAL A 68 4.02 -8.31 18.32
C VAL A 68 3.43 -6.96 18.72
N PHE A 69 2.14 -6.75 18.43
CA PHE A 69 1.43 -5.54 18.82
C PHE A 69 1.40 -5.36 20.35
N VAL A 70 1.16 -6.44 21.11
CA VAL A 70 1.11 -6.36 22.58
C VAL A 70 2.46 -5.99 23.18
N GLU A 71 3.53 -6.57 22.64
CA GLU A 71 4.90 -6.27 23.08
C GLU A 71 5.24 -4.78 22.80
N ASP A 72 4.78 -4.24 21.67
CA ASP A 72 4.93 -2.83 21.32
C ASP A 72 4.13 -1.89 22.24
N LEU A 73 2.87 -2.21 22.51
CA LEU A 73 2.02 -1.42 23.40
C LEU A 73 2.58 -1.41 24.84
N LEU A 74 3.02 -2.55 25.36
CA LEU A 74 3.61 -2.63 26.71
C LEU A 74 4.90 -1.82 26.81
N ARG A 75 5.74 -1.86 25.77
CA ARG A 75 6.96 -1.07 25.66
C ARG A 75 6.68 0.44 25.74
N ILE A 76 5.69 0.92 25.00
CA ILE A 76 5.32 2.34 25.01
C ILE A 76 4.57 2.73 26.29
N ALA A 77 3.74 1.84 26.83
CA ALA A 77 3.06 2.05 28.11
C ALA A 77 4.04 2.19 29.28
N GLU A 78 5.10 1.38 29.32
CA GLU A 78 6.19 1.54 30.30
C GLU A 78 6.91 2.89 30.10
N ALA A 79 7.22 3.25 28.85
CA ALA A 79 7.94 4.49 28.54
C ALA A 79 7.15 5.78 28.85
N THR A 80 5.82 5.68 28.92
CA THR A 80 4.89 6.79 29.19
C THR A 80 4.26 6.74 30.58
N ASP A 81 4.70 5.83 31.46
CA ASP A 81 4.15 5.60 32.81
C ASP A 81 2.65 5.25 32.83
N ARG A 82 2.18 4.56 31.79
CA ARG A 82 0.78 4.12 31.60
C ARG A 82 0.60 2.60 31.67
N LEU A 83 1.61 1.87 32.15
CA LEU A 83 1.56 0.40 32.24
C LEU A 83 0.34 -0.11 33.06
N GLY A 84 -0.13 0.68 34.03
CA GLY A 84 -1.34 0.38 34.80
C GLY A 84 -2.59 0.16 33.94
N GLU A 85 -2.75 0.93 32.86
CA GLU A 85 -3.90 0.89 31.94
C GLU A 85 -3.96 -0.41 31.13
N VAL A 86 -2.83 -1.09 30.95
CA VAL A 86 -2.69 -2.30 30.13
C VAL A 86 -2.06 -3.48 30.91
N SER A 87 -2.08 -3.41 32.24
CA SER A 87 -1.43 -4.36 33.14
C SER A 87 -1.88 -5.82 32.94
N SER A 88 -3.13 -6.04 32.53
CA SER A 88 -3.66 -7.36 32.19
C SER A 88 -2.90 -8.05 31.05
N LEU A 89 -2.35 -7.26 30.11
CA LEU A 89 -1.58 -7.75 28.97
C LEU A 89 -0.14 -8.16 29.33
N ALA A 90 0.39 -7.64 30.44
CA ALA A 90 1.79 -7.87 30.85
C ALA A 90 2.04 -9.28 31.41
N SER A 91 1.01 -9.98 31.86
CA SER A 91 1.14 -11.26 32.57
C SER A 91 1.83 -12.33 31.71
N GLY A 92 2.99 -12.82 32.19
CA GLY A 92 3.75 -13.87 31.52
C GLY A 92 4.46 -13.43 30.24
N ARG A 93 4.57 -12.11 29.97
CA ARG A 93 5.22 -11.57 28.77
C ARG A 93 6.47 -10.79 29.13
N GLN A 94 7.43 -10.81 28.22
CA GLN A 94 8.58 -9.93 28.23
C GLN A 94 8.52 -9.04 27.00
N TRP A 95 8.88 -7.78 27.16
CA TRP A 95 8.98 -6.82 26.07
C TRP A 95 10.33 -6.10 26.15
N VAL A 96 10.79 -5.62 25.00
CA VAL A 96 11.99 -4.80 24.92
C VAL A 96 11.64 -3.42 25.46
N LYS A 97 12.49 -2.84 26.32
CA LYS A 97 12.26 -1.48 26.80
C LYS A 97 12.46 -0.48 25.67
N HIS A 98 11.73 0.63 25.71
CA HIS A 98 11.84 1.65 24.66
C HIS A 98 13.29 2.20 24.52
N SER A 99 14.03 2.30 25.64
CA SER A 99 15.45 2.69 25.64
C SER A 99 16.36 1.75 24.86
N ASP A 100 16.05 0.46 24.87
CA ASP A 100 16.84 -0.58 24.19
C ASP A 100 16.40 -0.72 22.74
N ALA A 101 15.09 -0.65 22.48
CA ALA A 101 14.52 -0.69 21.14
C ALA A 101 15.02 0.46 20.25
N LYS A 102 15.26 1.65 20.82
CA LYS A 102 15.88 2.79 20.13
C LYS A 102 17.28 2.50 19.56
N ARG A 103 17.98 1.50 20.09
CA ARG A 103 19.32 1.09 19.63
C ARG A 103 19.25 -0.01 18.56
N MET A 104 18.05 -0.48 18.22
CA MET A 104 17.83 -1.56 17.27
C MET A 104 17.26 -1.02 15.96
N GLY A 105 17.64 -1.62 14.83
CA GLY A 105 16.94 -1.42 13.56
C GLY A 105 15.67 -2.29 13.51
N ARG A 106 14.56 -1.74 12.99
CA ARG A 106 13.31 -2.49 12.79
C ARG A 106 12.95 -2.56 11.31
N ILE A 107 12.63 -3.76 10.83
CA ILE A 107 12.07 -4.01 9.49
C ILE A 107 10.63 -4.47 9.66
N VAL A 108 9.69 -3.83 8.96
CA VAL A 108 8.26 -4.17 8.98
C VAL A 108 7.85 -4.61 7.58
N LEU A 109 7.35 -5.84 7.46
CA LEU A 109 6.80 -6.39 6.21
C LEU A 109 5.27 -6.41 6.30
N VAL A 110 4.60 -5.65 5.44
CA VAL A 110 3.13 -5.66 5.33
C VAL A 110 2.77 -6.40 4.05
N TYR A 111 1.98 -7.47 4.18
CA TYR A 111 1.51 -8.26 3.06
C TYR A 111 0.04 -8.62 3.27
N PHE A 112 -0.73 -8.68 2.18
CA PHE A 112 -2.15 -9.01 2.25
C PHE A 112 -2.35 -10.53 2.21
N ALA A 113 -3.01 -11.07 3.23
CA ALA A 113 -3.35 -12.48 3.34
C ALA A 113 -4.87 -12.65 3.42
N GLY A 114 -5.56 -12.48 2.29
CA GLY A 114 -7.03 -12.59 2.23
C GLY A 114 -7.53 -13.19 0.92
N LYS A 115 -8.66 -13.90 1.00
CA LYS A 115 -9.45 -14.30 -0.18
C LYS A 115 -10.35 -13.12 -0.58
N ALA A 116 -10.33 -12.71 -1.84
CA ALA A 116 -11.15 -11.59 -2.30
C ALA A 116 -12.66 -11.92 -2.19
N PRO A 117 -13.51 -10.98 -1.74
CA PRO A 117 -14.95 -11.21 -1.69
C PRO A 117 -15.54 -11.40 -3.10
N VAL A 118 -16.37 -12.41 -3.26
CA VAL A 118 -17.08 -12.70 -4.52
C VAL A 118 -18.34 -11.85 -4.58
N LYS A 119 -18.51 -11.10 -5.67
CA LYS A 119 -19.75 -10.36 -5.92
C LYS A 119 -20.77 -11.30 -6.54
N ASP A 120 -21.72 -11.76 -5.73
CA ASP A 120 -22.83 -12.56 -6.25
C ASP A 120 -23.72 -11.65 -7.11
N THR A 121 -23.86 -12.00 -8.38
CA THR A 121 -24.69 -11.26 -9.33
C THR A 121 -25.73 -12.25 -9.81
N PRO A 122 -27.03 -12.08 -9.47
CA PRO A 122 -28.04 -13.06 -9.85
C PRO A 122 -28.12 -13.16 -11.36
N GLY A 123 -27.83 -14.35 -11.89
CA GLY A 123 -28.06 -14.74 -13.27
C GLY A 123 -27.00 -14.27 -14.27
N LYS A 124 -26.13 -15.20 -14.67
CA LYS A 124 -26.01 -15.71 -16.06
C LYS A 124 -24.75 -16.56 -16.24
N VAL A 125 -24.88 -17.83 -15.84
CA VAL A 125 -24.49 -19.02 -16.61
C VAL A 125 -25.70 -19.94 -16.44
N ASP A 126 -26.15 -20.63 -17.49
CA ASP A 126 -27.25 -21.59 -17.33
C ASP A 126 -26.71 -22.74 -16.48
N ASP A 127 -27.26 -22.91 -15.27
CA ASP A 127 -26.72 -23.76 -14.20
C ASP A 127 -26.83 -25.27 -14.51
N GLN A 128 -27.41 -25.66 -15.65
CA GLN A 128 -27.72 -27.06 -15.96
C GLN A 128 -26.51 -27.92 -16.39
N ASP A 129 -25.37 -27.33 -16.78
CA ASP A 129 -24.18 -28.12 -17.17
C ASP A 129 -23.11 -28.24 -16.07
N LEU A 130 -23.17 -27.44 -14.99
CA LEU A 130 -22.16 -27.41 -13.92
C LEU A 130 -22.26 -28.61 -12.97
N GLU A 131 -23.46 -29.18 -12.79
CA GLU A 131 -23.68 -30.36 -11.94
C GLU A 131 -23.10 -31.65 -12.55
N SER A 132 -22.84 -31.66 -13.86
CA SER A 132 -22.28 -32.81 -14.59
C SER A 132 -20.74 -32.83 -14.62
N MET A 133 -20.09 -31.74 -14.21
CA MET A 133 -18.64 -31.59 -14.27
C MET A 133 -17.97 -32.29 -13.08
N SER A 134 -16.83 -32.93 -13.33
CA SER A 134 -16.00 -33.40 -12.23
C SER A 134 -15.48 -32.19 -11.44
N ARG A 135 -15.24 -32.39 -10.14
CA ARG A 135 -14.82 -31.33 -9.22
C ARG A 135 -13.60 -30.53 -9.72
N ALA A 136 -12.66 -31.21 -10.38
CA ALA A 136 -11.46 -30.59 -10.93
C ALA A 136 -11.75 -29.68 -12.15
N GLU A 137 -12.70 -30.06 -13.01
CA GLU A 137 -13.07 -29.28 -14.19
C GLU A 137 -13.91 -28.05 -13.79
N HIS A 138 -14.75 -28.22 -12.77
CA HIS A 138 -15.50 -27.13 -12.17
C HIS A 138 -14.55 -26.10 -11.52
N ASP A 139 -13.57 -26.57 -10.74
CA ASP A 139 -12.56 -25.70 -10.12
C ASP A 139 -11.72 -24.94 -11.17
N ALA A 140 -11.32 -25.62 -12.26
CA ALA A 140 -10.56 -25.01 -13.35
C ALA A 140 -11.35 -23.92 -14.11
N TYR A 141 -12.64 -24.17 -14.36
CA TYR A 141 -13.54 -23.21 -15.01
C TYR A 141 -13.72 -21.95 -14.15
N LEU A 142 -13.97 -22.12 -12.85
CA LEU A 142 -14.10 -21.01 -11.91
C LEU A 142 -12.81 -20.20 -11.80
N LEU A 143 -11.65 -20.86 -11.81
CA LEU A 143 -10.35 -20.20 -11.78
C LEU A 143 -10.09 -19.34 -13.04
N ALA A 144 -10.45 -19.85 -14.22
CA ALA A 144 -10.31 -19.14 -15.48
C ALA A 144 -11.24 -17.93 -15.57
N LYS A 145 -12.48 -18.06 -15.09
CA LYS A 145 -13.47 -16.97 -15.03
C LYS A 145 -13.05 -15.87 -14.05
N MET A 146 -12.59 -16.25 -12.85
CA MET A 146 -12.07 -15.31 -11.84
C MET A 146 -10.90 -14.46 -12.36
N LYS A 147 -9.95 -15.07 -13.08
CA LYS A 147 -8.81 -14.35 -13.66
C LYS A 147 -9.25 -13.28 -14.66
N LYS A 148 -10.21 -13.59 -15.52
CA LYS A 148 -10.62 -12.71 -16.62
C LYS A 148 -11.53 -11.56 -16.17
N GLU A 149 -12.48 -11.82 -15.27
CA GLU A 149 -13.57 -10.87 -14.98
C GLU A 149 -13.39 -10.08 -13.69
N VAL A 150 -12.58 -10.58 -12.74
CA VAL A 150 -12.44 -9.98 -11.41
C VAL A 150 -11.01 -9.52 -11.16
N ILE A 151 -10.03 -10.39 -11.36
CA ILE A 151 -8.62 -10.09 -11.03
C ILE A 151 -8.07 -9.01 -11.96
N GLY A 152 -8.21 -9.15 -13.28
CA GLY A 152 -7.70 -8.15 -14.24
C GLY A 152 -8.22 -6.71 -14.01
N PRO A 153 -9.53 -6.49 -13.80
CA PRO A 153 -10.06 -5.14 -13.54
C PRO A 153 -9.73 -4.57 -12.15
N LEU A 154 -9.52 -5.41 -11.12
CA LEU A 154 -9.16 -4.95 -9.77
C LEU A 154 -7.69 -4.51 -9.68
N GLU A 155 -6.79 -5.26 -10.32
CA GLU A 155 -5.36 -4.91 -10.44
C GLU A 155 -5.18 -3.52 -11.06
N ALA A 156 -6.06 -3.15 -12.00
CA ALA A 156 -6.05 -1.84 -12.65
C ALA A 156 -6.51 -0.66 -11.74
N LYS A 157 -7.23 -0.91 -10.64
CA LYS A 157 -7.94 0.13 -9.87
C LYS A 157 -7.34 0.48 -8.50
N LEU A 158 -6.65 -0.45 -7.84
CA LEU A 158 -6.22 -0.27 -6.44
C LEU A 158 -4.73 0.06 -6.22
N GLY A 159 -3.89 0.06 -7.27
CA GLY A 159 -2.45 0.37 -7.14
C GLY A 159 -2.04 1.86 -7.15
N LYS A 160 -2.91 2.80 -7.57
CA LYS A 160 -2.42 3.85 -8.49
C LYS A 160 -1.93 5.22 -7.97
N ALA A 161 -2.02 5.58 -6.67
CA ALA A 161 -1.82 7.00 -6.30
C ALA A 161 -0.68 7.34 -5.31
N VAL A 162 -0.54 6.62 -4.18
CA VAL A 162 0.45 6.99 -3.14
C VAL A 162 1.51 5.91 -2.90
N THR A 163 1.15 4.63 -3.08
CA THR A 163 2.11 3.50 -3.07
C THR A 163 2.92 3.43 -4.36
N ASP A 164 2.32 3.83 -5.49
CA ASP A 164 2.96 3.85 -6.81
C ASP A 164 4.18 4.79 -6.85
N GLN A 165 4.15 5.94 -6.19
CA GLN A 165 5.23 6.92 -6.32
C GLN A 165 6.55 6.43 -5.71
N ASN A 166 6.52 5.90 -4.48
CA ASN A 166 7.73 5.39 -3.82
C ASN A 166 8.27 4.11 -4.48
N GLN A 167 7.38 3.23 -4.98
CA GLN A 167 7.78 2.04 -5.72
C GLN A 167 8.34 2.39 -7.10
N THR A 168 7.80 3.42 -7.75
CA THR A 168 8.29 3.92 -9.03
C THR A 168 9.68 4.54 -8.90
N ASN A 169 9.95 5.33 -7.86
CA ASN A 169 11.27 5.91 -7.63
C ASN A 169 12.34 4.82 -7.41
N MET A 170 12.02 3.78 -6.62
CA MET A 170 12.92 2.62 -6.45
C MET A 170 13.10 1.84 -7.77
N ALA A 171 12.03 1.62 -8.53
CA ALA A 171 12.11 0.95 -9.83
C ALA A 171 12.93 1.76 -10.84
N ALA A 172 12.79 3.08 -10.86
CA ALA A 172 13.56 4.00 -11.69
C ALA A 172 15.05 3.99 -11.33
N GLU A 173 15.40 3.93 -10.05
CA GLU A 173 16.80 3.83 -9.62
C GLU A 173 17.44 2.49 -10.05
N VAL A 174 16.69 1.39 -9.95
CA VAL A 174 17.15 0.08 -10.44
C VAL A 174 17.29 0.10 -11.97
N ALA A 175 16.34 0.69 -12.68
CA ALA A 175 16.37 0.85 -14.14
C ALA A 175 17.58 1.69 -14.59
N ARG A 176 17.85 2.84 -13.94
CA ARG A 176 19.05 3.67 -14.19
C ARG A 176 20.33 2.85 -14.04
N LYS A 177 20.44 2.08 -12.96
CA LYS A 177 21.62 1.22 -12.70
C LYS A 177 21.76 0.11 -13.75
N ARG A 178 20.65 -0.43 -14.28
CA ARG A 178 20.66 -1.43 -15.36
C ARG A 178 21.10 -0.81 -16.68
N LEU A 179 20.51 0.33 -17.06
CA LEU A 179 20.86 1.07 -18.26
C LEU A 179 22.33 1.50 -18.27
N ALA A 180 22.85 1.99 -17.14
CA ALA A 180 24.26 2.35 -16.99
C ALA A 180 25.23 1.17 -17.19
N ARG A 181 24.76 -0.08 -17.04
CA ARG A 181 25.54 -1.29 -17.36
C ARG A 181 25.34 -1.79 -18.80
N GLY A 182 24.62 -1.04 -19.63
CA GLY A 182 24.29 -1.42 -21.01
C GLY A 182 23.16 -2.43 -21.13
N VAL A 183 22.38 -2.67 -20.07
CA VAL A 183 21.20 -3.54 -20.14
C VAL A 183 20.05 -2.76 -20.75
N LYS A 184 19.48 -3.26 -21.84
CA LYS A 184 18.30 -2.68 -22.48
C LYS A 184 17.09 -2.75 -21.54
N LEU A 185 16.33 -1.66 -21.49
CA LEU A 185 15.17 -1.52 -20.63
C LEU A 185 14.00 -2.35 -21.16
N ASN A 186 13.30 -3.02 -20.24
CA ASN A 186 12.00 -3.60 -20.52
C ASN A 186 10.88 -2.55 -20.28
N HIS A 187 9.64 -2.93 -20.61
CA HIS A 187 8.47 -2.05 -20.51
C HIS A 187 8.29 -1.35 -19.14
N PRO A 188 8.23 -2.05 -17.99
CA PRO A 188 8.04 -1.38 -16.70
C PRO A 188 9.23 -0.51 -16.28
N GLU A 189 10.46 -0.84 -16.69
CA GLU A 189 11.64 -0.01 -16.41
C GLU A 189 11.62 1.32 -17.20
N ALA A 190 11.21 1.27 -18.46
CA ALA A 190 11.06 2.45 -19.29
C ALA A 190 10.01 3.42 -18.72
N ILE A 191 8.84 2.91 -18.33
CA ILE A 191 7.79 3.70 -17.67
C ILE A 191 8.31 4.30 -16.36
N ALA A 192 9.00 3.51 -15.53
CA ALA A 192 9.50 4.00 -14.24
C ALA A 192 10.46 5.19 -14.40
N LEU A 193 11.38 5.13 -15.38
CA LEU A 193 12.31 6.23 -15.66
C LEU A 193 11.60 7.51 -16.12
N ILE A 194 10.61 7.37 -17.03
CA ILE A 194 9.84 8.50 -17.53
C ILE A 194 9.04 9.15 -16.39
N THR A 195 8.38 8.34 -15.56
CA THR A 195 7.59 8.80 -14.43
C THR A 195 8.43 9.53 -13.39
N ASP A 196 9.61 8.99 -13.05
CA ASP A 196 10.54 9.61 -12.10
C ASP A 196 10.99 11.00 -12.57
N VAL A 197 11.33 11.17 -13.86
CA VAL A 197 11.69 12.50 -14.40
C VAL A 197 10.55 13.50 -14.31
N VAL A 198 9.31 13.08 -14.56
CA VAL A 198 8.14 13.96 -14.47
C VAL A 198 7.90 14.40 -13.03
N VAL A 199 8.05 13.49 -12.06
CA VAL A 199 7.79 13.77 -10.65
C VAL A 199 8.88 14.65 -10.05
N GLU A 200 10.15 14.35 -10.32
CA GLU A 200 11.27 15.17 -9.86
C GLU A 200 11.25 16.55 -10.52
N GLY A 201 10.93 16.64 -11.81
CA GLY A 201 10.80 17.94 -12.47
C GLY A 201 9.61 18.78 -11.96
N ALA A 202 8.49 18.14 -11.59
CA ALA A 202 7.41 18.82 -10.89
C ALA A 202 7.84 19.33 -9.51
N ARG A 203 8.64 18.52 -8.78
CA ARG A 203 9.22 18.88 -7.48
C ARG A 203 10.20 20.06 -7.57
N ASP A 204 10.94 20.15 -8.66
CA ASP A 204 11.85 21.26 -9.01
C ASP A 204 11.11 22.53 -9.45
N GLY A 205 9.78 22.49 -9.55
CA GLY A 205 8.95 23.64 -9.93
C GLY A 205 8.94 23.93 -11.43
N ARG A 206 9.31 22.96 -12.28
CA ARG A 206 9.15 23.08 -13.74
C ARG A 206 7.67 23.08 -14.12
N SER A 207 7.33 23.60 -15.29
CA SER A 207 5.93 23.64 -15.73
C SER A 207 5.43 22.27 -16.21
N VAL A 208 4.10 22.06 -16.21
CA VAL A 208 3.49 20.87 -16.82
C VAL A 208 3.91 20.71 -18.28
N ALA A 209 3.97 21.80 -19.04
CA ALA A 209 4.38 21.79 -20.44
C ALA A 209 5.84 21.32 -20.60
N ASP A 210 6.73 21.76 -19.70
CA ASP A 210 8.11 21.29 -19.68
C ASP A 210 8.19 19.80 -19.37
N MET A 211 7.34 19.28 -18.48
CA MET A 211 7.29 17.85 -18.14
C MET A 211 6.76 16.99 -19.28
N MET A 212 5.76 17.47 -20.01
CA MET A 212 5.27 16.80 -21.22
C MET A 212 6.38 16.63 -22.27
N GLN A 213 7.28 17.61 -22.39
CA GLN A 213 8.42 17.53 -23.32
C GLN A 213 9.58 16.74 -22.73
N ALA A 214 9.97 17.00 -21.49
CA ALA A 214 11.12 16.37 -20.85
C ALA A 214 10.95 14.86 -20.72
N GLY A 215 9.74 14.40 -20.37
CA GLY A 215 9.42 12.97 -20.30
C GLY A 215 9.63 12.22 -21.62
N ALA A 216 9.60 12.92 -22.76
CA ALA A 216 9.81 12.35 -24.09
C ALA A 216 11.27 12.35 -24.58
N HIS A 217 12.20 12.81 -23.75
CA HIS A 217 13.64 12.85 -24.06
C HIS A 217 14.48 12.10 -23.02
N VAL A 218 13.83 11.29 -22.17
CA VAL A 218 14.51 10.56 -21.08
C VAL A 218 15.31 9.38 -21.60
N ILE A 219 14.74 8.65 -22.57
CA ILE A 219 15.28 7.44 -23.15
C ILE A 219 14.96 7.38 -24.65
N THR A 220 15.80 6.70 -25.40
CA THR A 220 15.65 6.49 -26.85
C THR A 220 15.19 5.07 -27.15
N ARG A 221 14.78 4.81 -28.39
CA ARG A 221 14.55 3.43 -28.88
C ARG A 221 15.72 2.49 -28.62
N ASP A 222 16.95 3.00 -28.76
CA ASP A 222 18.14 2.21 -28.52
C ASP A 222 18.34 1.89 -27.04
N ASP A 223 17.70 2.57 -26.09
CA ASP A 223 17.84 2.22 -24.67
C ASP A 223 16.93 1.04 -24.27
N CYS A 224 16.00 0.64 -25.14
CA CYS A 224 14.94 -0.31 -24.85
C CYS A 224 15.12 -1.65 -25.57
N MET A 225 14.45 -2.69 -25.05
CA MET A 225 14.26 -3.94 -25.78
C MET A 225 13.35 -3.73 -27.01
N GLU A 226 13.47 -4.61 -28.01
CA GLU A 226 12.67 -4.54 -29.23
C GLU A 226 11.16 -4.53 -28.92
N GLY A 227 10.42 -3.64 -29.59
CA GLY A 227 8.97 -3.48 -29.44
C GLY A 227 8.53 -2.64 -28.23
N VAL A 228 9.41 -2.28 -27.30
CA VAL A 228 9.03 -1.51 -26.09
C VAL A 228 8.54 -0.10 -26.43
N SER A 229 9.17 0.57 -27.39
CA SER A 229 8.74 1.90 -27.85
C SER A 229 7.31 1.91 -28.41
N GLU A 230 6.92 0.87 -29.12
CA GLU A 230 5.59 0.71 -29.71
C GLU A 230 4.53 0.38 -28.65
N MET A 231 4.94 -0.29 -27.57
CA MET A 231 4.03 -0.65 -26.47
C MET A 231 3.66 0.55 -25.58
N ILE A 232 4.43 1.64 -25.61
CA ILE A 232 4.26 2.80 -24.73
C ILE A 232 3.88 4.05 -25.56
N PRO A 233 2.62 4.18 -26.03
CA PRO A 233 2.18 5.34 -26.80
C PRO A 233 2.06 6.61 -25.94
N GLU A 234 1.77 6.46 -24.65
CA GLU A 234 1.77 7.55 -23.68
C GLU A 234 2.05 7.06 -22.26
N VAL A 235 2.53 7.97 -21.42
CA VAL A 235 2.67 7.77 -19.97
C VAL A 235 1.94 8.89 -19.25
N GLN A 236 1.06 8.54 -18.32
CA GLN A 236 0.28 9.48 -17.52
C GLN A 236 0.76 9.45 -16.07
N VAL A 237 1.10 10.61 -15.53
CA VAL A 237 1.72 10.75 -14.20
C VAL A 237 1.00 11.84 -13.43
N GLU A 238 0.51 11.51 -12.24
CA GLU A 238 -0.01 12.50 -11.30
C GLU A 238 1.14 13.03 -10.44
N ALA A 239 1.47 14.31 -10.58
CA ALA A 239 2.61 14.93 -9.89
C ALA A 239 2.20 16.22 -9.17
N THR A 240 2.84 16.50 -8.03
CA THR A 240 2.60 17.70 -7.23
C THR A 240 3.56 18.81 -7.62
N PHE A 241 3.02 19.85 -8.24
CA PHE A 241 3.73 21.08 -8.61
C PHE A 241 3.61 22.12 -7.48
N PRO A 242 4.38 23.22 -7.52
CA PRO A 242 4.26 24.30 -6.53
C PRO A 242 2.85 24.90 -6.41
N ASP A 243 2.05 24.80 -7.47
CA ASP A 243 0.67 25.30 -7.54
C ASP A 243 -0.40 24.20 -7.39
N GLY A 244 0.00 22.97 -7.04
CA GLY A 244 -0.89 21.86 -6.73
C GLY A 244 -0.66 20.60 -7.57
N THR A 245 -1.44 19.56 -7.29
CA THR A 245 -1.35 18.28 -8.00
C THR A 245 -2.02 18.33 -9.37
N LYS A 246 -1.32 17.83 -10.39
CA LYS A 246 -1.78 17.84 -11.79
C LYS A 246 -1.43 16.53 -12.48
N LEU A 247 -2.25 16.14 -13.45
CA LEU A 247 -1.96 15.01 -14.35
C LEU A 247 -1.11 15.50 -15.53
N VAL A 248 0.04 14.88 -15.73
CA VAL A 248 0.94 15.10 -16.87
C VAL A 248 0.83 13.90 -17.82
N THR A 249 0.56 14.16 -19.09
CA THR A 249 0.56 13.12 -20.13
C THR A 249 1.73 13.34 -21.08
N VAL A 250 2.63 12.38 -21.14
CA VAL A 250 3.78 12.38 -22.06
C VAL A 250 3.43 11.50 -23.26
N HIS A 251 3.28 12.10 -24.44
CA HIS A 251 2.96 11.38 -25.67
C HIS A 251 4.23 10.95 -26.42
N ASN A 252 4.23 9.72 -26.92
CA ASN A 252 5.36 9.09 -27.62
C ASN A 252 6.69 9.33 -26.87
N PRO A 253 6.79 8.85 -25.62
CA PRO A 253 7.91 9.19 -24.74
C PRO A 253 9.25 8.57 -25.16
N ILE A 254 9.24 7.59 -26.07
CA ILE A 254 10.42 6.89 -26.57
C ILE A 254 10.49 7.12 -28.08
N ARG A 255 11.48 7.89 -28.53
CA ARG A 255 11.69 8.27 -29.94
C ARG A 255 12.90 7.58 -30.53
#